data_AF-A0A4Z0EP79-F1
#
_entry.id   AF-A0A4Z0EP79-F1
#
_cell.length_a   1.000
_cell.length_b   1.000
_cell.length_c   1.000
_cell.angle_alpha   90.00
_cell.angle_beta   90.00
_cell.angle_gamma   90.00
#
_symmetry.space_group_name_H-M   'P 1'
#
loop_
_entity.id
_entity.type
_entity.pdbx_description
1 polymer ?
#
loop_
_entity_poly.entity_id
_entity_poly.type
_entity_poly.pdbx_seq_one_letter_code
_entity_poly.pdbx_strand_id
1 'polypeptide(L)'
;MKYLLTLLWWGSLLPAQAQQPQFTVHNLRLPKEVAYYDNQFSGLAASADKLYLLSESRLQDQAEAKLYTVRLADLDRQLADTTYVLPYQKLPITGLPALRTKMAAAGQRYEGLEAMLLVQDVVYLSVETDTPSSTCYLLKGQLRADAVVLDTTFLLPLAKPLAADDSHIYNAGFEALAEANDHLLAFFEYNSFPARNYTYYLDNKNLSSASAPGKLPITQLPFRITDITAASKNRFTALNFFFKGEGGDAIYRTPAGDLPNAQLIRDGQGYKNYSRLLTIELSDNKLTWQPLWEFPEKYRGYNWEGIAAYKGGYFVINDKYTPSRPYQTTLLYLQPVK
;
A
#
# COMPACT_ATOMS: atom_id res chain seq x y z
N MET A 1 -49.39 8.96 -47.10
CA MET A 1 -49.43 7.78 -46.18
C MET A 1 -48.12 7.05 -46.36
N LYS A 2 -47.17 7.22 -45.45
CA LYS A 2 -46.92 6.46 -44.21
C LYS A 2 -45.68 5.57 -44.39
N TYR A 3 -44.61 6.06 -43.77
CA TYR A 3 -43.32 5.48 -43.42
C TYR A 3 -43.27 3.96 -43.23
N LEU A 4 -42.16 3.34 -43.66
CA LEU A 4 -41.52 2.24 -42.94
C LEU A 4 -40.04 2.13 -43.35
N LEU A 5 -39.19 2.84 -42.61
CA LEU A 5 -37.74 2.66 -42.56
C LEU A 5 -37.46 1.66 -41.43
N THR A 6 -37.07 0.45 -41.78
CA THR A 6 -36.56 -0.57 -40.85
C THR A 6 -35.09 -0.31 -40.56
N LEU A 7 -34.80 0.27 -39.40
CA LEU A 7 -33.45 0.36 -38.85
C LEU A 7 -33.17 -0.89 -38.00
N LEU A 8 -32.36 -1.81 -38.54
CA LEU A 8 -31.79 -2.93 -37.82
C LEU A 8 -30.72 -2.40 -36.85
N TRP A 9 -31.07 -2.35 -35.56
CA TRP A 9 -30.12 -2.17 -34.47
C TRP A 9 -29.28 -3.45 -34.33
N TRP A 10 -28.06 -3.42 -34.85
CA TRP A 10 -27.01 -4.35 -34.45
C TRP A 10 -26.49 -3.92 -33.08
N GLY A 11 -27.11 -4.49 -32.04
CA GLY A 11 -26.54 -4.47 -30.70
C GLY A 11 -25.25 -5.29 -30.71
N SER A 12 -24.11 -4.59 -30.71
CA SER A 12 -22.80 -5.16 -30.41
C SER A 12 -22.79 -5.62 -28.95
N LEU A 13 -23.21 -6.87 -28.73
CA LEU A 13 -22.84 -7.63 -27.55
C LEU A 13 -21.32 -7.80 -27.58
N LEU A 14 -20.59 -6.89 -26.96
CA LEU A 14 -19.20 -7.14 -26.60
C LEU A 14 -19.23 -8.34 -25.64
N PRO A 15 -18.63 -9.49 -25.99
CA PRO A 15 -18.51 -10.56 -25.03
C PRO A 15 -17.68 -10.03 -23.86
N ALA A 16 -18.26 -10.10 -22.66
CA ALA A 16 -17.49 -10.01 -21.43
C ALA A 16 -16.38 -11.05 -21.54
N GLN A 17 -15.16 -10.62 -21.90
CA GLN A 17 -14.01 -11.48 -21.80
C GLN A 17 -13.94 -11.87 -20.32
N ALA A 18 -14.27 -13.12 -20.03
CA ALA A 18 -13.97 -13.73 -18.75
C ALA A 18 -12.48 -13.51 -18.54
N GLN A 19 -12.12 -12.59 -17.64
CA GLN A 19 -10.73 -12.36 -17.26
C GLN A 19 -10.18 -13.72 -16.84
N GLN A 20 -9.30 -14.28 -17.65
CA GLN A 20 -8.53 -15.46 -17.28
C GLN A 20 -7.87 -15.14 -15.93
N PRO A 21 -7.94 -16.04 -14.93
CA PRO A 21 -7.32 -15.76 -13.64
C PRO A 21 -5.83 -15.53 -13.86
N GLN A 22 -5.38 -14.30 -13.63
CA GLN A 22 -3.98 -13.94 -13.85
C GLN A 22 -3.07 -14.59 -12.80
N PHE A 23 -3.61 -14.86 -11.60
CA PHE A 23 -2.87 -15.45 -10.49
C PHE A 23 -3.62 -16.61 -9.82
N THR A 24 -2.87 -17.62 -9.41
CA THR A 24 -3.27 -18.62 -8.42
C THR A 24 -2.87 -18.15 -7.03
N VAL A 25 -3.77 -18.28 -6.04
CA VAL A 25 -3.54 -17.79 -4.68
C VAL A 25 -3.08 -18.93 -3.76
N HIS A 26 -1.90 -18.77 -3.18
CA HIS A 26 -1.33 -19.67 -2.17
C HIS A 26 -1.31 -18.99 -0.82
N ASN A 27 -1.77 -19.65 0.24
CA ASN A 27 -1.58 -19.18 1.62
C ASN A 27 -0.26 -19.71 2.14
N LEU A 28 0.55 -18.82 2.72
CA LEU A 28 1.78 -19.16 3.42
C LEU A 28 1.51 -19.15 4.92
N ARG A 29 1.94 -20.21 5.61
CA ARG A 29 1.73 -20.35 7.04
C ARG A 29 2.83 -19.63 7.79
N LEU A 30 2.48 -18.46 8.33
CA LEU A 30 3.36 -17.69 9.19
C LEU A 30 3.56 -18.38 10.56
N PRO A 31 4.76 -18.28 11.17
CA PRO A 31 5.00 -18.66 12.56
C PRO A 31 4.09 -17.87 13.51
N LYS A 32 3.75 -18.45 14.67
CA LYS A 32 2.77 -17.86 15.61
C LYS A 32 3.06 -16.40 15.95
N GLU A 33 4.33 -16.05 16.19
CA GLU A 33 4.71 -14.67 16.50
C GLU A 33 4.44 -13.73 15.34
N VAL A 34 4.79 -14.12 14.10
CA VAL A 34 4.59 -13.28 12.91
C VAL A 34 3.10 -13.23 12.53
N ALA A 35 2.35 -14.30 12.74
CA ALA A 35 0.91 -14.38 12.50
C ALA A 35 0.06 -13.60 13.52
N TYR A 36 0.66 -13.10 14.61
CA TYR A 36 -0.04 -12.40 15.67
C TYR A 36 -0.61 -11.07 15.17
N TYR A 37 -1.92 -10.92 15.24
CA TYR A 37 -2.65 -9.84 14.57
C TYR A 37 -2.30 -8.43 15.12
N ASP A 38 -1.84 -8.31 16.36
CA ASP A 38 -1.42 -6.99 16.91
C ASP A 38 0.01 -6.61 16.50
N ASN A 39 0.73 -7.45 15.75
CA ASN A 39 1.96 -6.98 15.11
C ASN A 39 1.69 -5.77 14.22
N GLN A 40 0.53 -5.78 13.55
CA GLN A 40 0.04 -4.80 12.60
C GLN A 40 1.06 -4.48 11.49
N PHE A 41 0.82 -4.93 10.26
CA PHE A 41 1.81 -4.82 9.17
C PHE A 41 1.43 -3.75 8.17
N SER A 42 2.36 -2.86 7.85
CA SER A 42 2.13 -1.68 7.01
C SER A 42 3.10 -1.58 5.83
N GLY A 43 3.61 -2.73 5.36
CA GLY A 43 4.39 -2.76 4.13
C GLY A 43 5.23 -4.01 3.96
N LEU A 44 5.47 -4.37 2.71
CA LEU A 44 6.41 -5.41 2.33
C LEU A 44 7.52 -4.89 1.43
N ALA A 45 8.72 -5.46 1.56
CA ALA A 45 9.76 -5.29 0.55
C ALA A 45 10.48 -6.61 0.31
N ALA A 46 10.69 -6.97 -0.96
CA ALA A 46 11.61 -8.04 -1.32
C ALA A 46 12.94 -7.40 -1.74
N SER A 47 14.03 -7.79 -1.09
CA SER A 47 15.37 -7.31 -1.42
C SER A 47 16.40 -8.40 -1.13
N ALA A 48 17.37 -8.54 -2.04
CA ALA A 48 18.34 -9.63 -2.05
C ALA A 48 17.66 -11.01 -1.94
N ASP A 49 17.92 -11.77 -0.88
CA ASP A 49 17.40 -13.11 -0.64
C ASP A 49 16.26 -13.15 0.40
N LYS A 50 15.68 -12.00 0.74
CA LYS A 50 14.75 -11.84 1.87
C LYS A 50 13.48 -11.09 1.50
N LEU A 51 12.37 -11.50 2.12
CA LEU A 51 11.16 -10.70 2.28
C LEU A 51 11.23 -9.99 3.64
N TYR A 52 10.95 -8.69 3.65
CA TYR A 52 10.89 -7.84 4.83
C TYR A 52 9.44 -7.43 5.08
N LEU A 53 9.01 -7.49 6.33
CA LEU A 53 7.66 -7.17 6.77
C LEU A 53 7.77 -6.05 7.81
N LEU A 54 7.24 -4.87 7.48
CA LEU A 54 7.24 -3.70 8.37
C LEU A 54 6.10 -3.81 9.38
N SER A 55 6.41 -3.72 10.67
CA SER A 55 5.37 -3.48 11.67
C SER A 55 5.04 -1.99 11.75
N GLU A 56 3.75 -1.67 11.88
CA GLU A 56 3.22 -0.32 11.98
C GLU A 56 3.73 0.41 13.24
N SER A 57 4.15 -0.34 14.27
CA SER A 57 4.83 0.21 15.45
C SER A 57 4.00 1.28 16.18
N ARG A 58 2.67 1.10 16.18
CA ARG A 58 1.69 2.09 16.64
C ARG A 58 1.94 2.58 18.06
N LEU A 59 1.82 3.89 18.26
CA LEU A 59 2.01 4.51 19.57
C LEU A 59 0.95 4.10 20.59
N GLN A 60 -0.32 4.04 20.16
CA GLN A 60 -1.47 3.71 21.03
C GLN A 60 -1.39 2.30 21.61
N ASP A 61 -0.76 1.38 20.88
CA ASP A 61 -0.61 -0.02 21.27
C ASP A 61 0.72 -0.29 22.01
N GLN A 62 1.54 0.74 22.20
CA GLN A 62 2.92 0.62 22.71
C GLN A 62 3.73 -0.42 21.93
N ALA A 63 3.49 -0.52 20.62
CA ALA A 63 4.07 -1.57 19.80
C ALA A 63 5.58 -1.36 19.62
N GLU A 64 6.31 -2.47 19.68
CA GLU A 64 7.75 -2.54 19.39
C GLU A 64 8.02 -2.10 17.95
N ALA A 65 9.00 -1.23 17.74
CA ALA A 65 9.43 -0.85 16.39
C ALA A 65 10.36 -1.92 15.80
N LYS A 66 9.89 -2.63 14.78
CA LYS A 66 10.61 -3.78 14.21
C LYS A 66 10.31 -4.03 12.74
N LEU A 67 11.22 -4.77 12.11
CA LEU A 67 10.94 -5.53 10.90
C LEU A 67 10.99 -7.02 11.24
N TYR A 68 10.18 -7.81 10.56
CA TYR A 68 10.45 -9.24 10.42
C TYR A 68 11.08 -9.51 9.06
N THR A 69 11.92 -10.53 8.99
CA THR A 69 12.43 -11.02 7.71
C THR A 69 12.38 -12.53 7.61
N VAL A 70 12.04 -13.01 6.42
CA VAL A 70 11.99 -14.42 6.03
C VAL A 70 12.80 -14.57 4.74
N ARG A 71 13.61 -15.63 4.61
CA ARG A 71 14.34 -15.88 3.36
C ARG A 71 13.37 -16.29 2.26
N LEU A 72 13.58 -15.78 1.06
CA LEU A 72 12.78 -16.11 -0.12
C LEU A 72 12.85 -17.62 -0.46
N ALA A 73 14.00 -18.25 -0.24
CA ALA A 73 14.16 -19.70 -0.41
C ALA A 73 13.34 -20.52 0.60
N ASP A 74 13.10 -20.01 1.80
CA ASP A 74 12.25 -20.67 2.80
C ASP A 74 10.77 -20.54 2.43
N LEU A 75 10.37 -19.41 1.83
CA LEU A 75 9.03 -19.22 1.25
C LEU A 75 8.80 -20.15 0.06
N ASP A 76 9.77 -20.28 -0.85
CA ASP A 76 9.72 -21.26 -1.94
C ASP A 76 9.55 -22.70 -1.41
N ARG A 77 10.30 -23.06 -0.37
CA ARG A 77 10.19 -24.37 0.25
C ARG A 77 8.79 -24.60 0.82
N GLN A 78 8.20 -23.60 1.49
CA GLN A 78 6.85 -23.75 2.01
C GLN A 78 5.78 -23.84 0.92
N LEU A 79 5.98 -23.19 -0.24
CA LEU A 79 5.10 -23.36 -1.40
C LEU A 79 5.11 -24.80 -1.93
N ALA A 80 6.24 -25.50 -1.84
CA ALA A 80 6.36 -26.90 -2.24
C ALA A 80 5.96 -27.89 -1.13
N ASP A 81 6.19 -27.54 0.13
CA ASP A 81 5.90 -28.32 1.33
C ASP A 81 5.20 -27.45 2.37
N THR A 82 3.87 -27.52 2.41
CA THR A 82 3.04 -26.70 3.30
C THR A 82 3.21 -27.05 4.78
N THR A 83 3.94 -28.13 5.11
CA THR A 83 4.29 -28.49 6.49
C THR A 83 5.58 -27.82 6.97
N TYR A 84 6.36 -27.25 6.07
CA TYR A 84 7.58 -26.53 6.40
C TYR A 84 7.30 -25.31 7.28
N VAL A 85 8.00 -25.20 8.41
CA VAL A 85 7.89 -24.08 9.34
C VAL A 85 8.88 -23.01 8.92
N LEU A 86 8.37 -21.83 8.54
CA LEU A 86 9.20 -20.72 8.11
C LEU A 86 10.11 -20.22 9.25
N PRO A 87 11.44 -20.26 9.09
CA PRO A 87 12.33 -19.50 9.94
C PRO A 87 12.13 -18.01 9.69
N TYR A 88 12.25 -17.21 10.74
CA TYR A 88 12.21 -15.76 10.64
C TYR A 88 13.27 -15.13 11.54
N GLN A 89 13.62 -13.89 11.23
CA GLN A 89 14.43 -13.04 12.09
C GLN A 89 13.63 -11.77 12.40
N LYS A 90 13.70 -11.33 13.66
CA LYS A 90 13.17 -10.05 14.10
C LYS A 90 14.31 -9.03 14.16
N LEU A 91 14.17 -7.92 13.46
CA LEU A 91 15.14 -6.83 13.40
C LEU A 91 14.56 -5.63 14.15
N PRO A 92 15.14 -5.17 15.28
CA PRO A 92 14.70 -3.94 15.92
C PRO A 92 14.95 -2.73 15.01
N ILE A 93 14.03 -1.76 15.04
CA ILE A 93 14.21 -0.44 14.44
C ILE A 93 14.68 0.52 15.55
N THR A 94 15.92 0.97 15.45
CA THR A 94 16.55 1.86 16.43
C THR A 94 16.54 3.31 15.95
N GLY A 95 16.55 4.26 16.89
CA GLY A 95 16.50 5.71 16.59
C GLY A 95 15.10 6.31 16.47
N LEU A 96 14.04 5.49 16.31
CA LEU A 96 12.66 5.98 16.19
C LEU A 96 12.20 6.83 17.39
N PRO A 97 12.50 6.50 18.66
CA PRO A 97 12.11 7.34 19.81
C PRO A 97 12.64 8.78 19.72
N ALA A 98 13.89 8.97 19.28
CA ALA A 98 14.48 10.29 19.14
C ALA A 98 13.78 11.11 18.03
N LEU A 99 13.40 10.45 16.93
CA LEU A 99 12.64 11.08 15.85
C LEU A 99 11.22 11.44 16.29
N ARG A 100 10.54 10.57 17.05
CA ARG A 100 9.23 10.86 17.66
C ARG A 100 9.29 12.09 18.57
N THR A 101 10.34 12.24 19.39
CA THR A 101 10.54 13.43 20.21
C THR A 101 10.66 14.70 19.35
N LYS A 102 11.35 14.64 18.21
CA LYS A 102 11.45 15.79 17.28
C LYS A 102 10.11 16.16 16.64
N MET A 103 9.32 15.16 16.23
CA MET A 103 7.97 15.38 15.70
C MET A 103 7.07 16.05 16.75
N ALA A 104 7.08 15.54 17.99
CA ALA A 104 6.31 16.10 19.09
C ALA A 104 6.74 17.55 19.42
N ALA A 105 8.04 17.85 19.38
CA ALA A 105 8.55 19.21 19.55
C ALA A 105 8.10 20.16 18.42
N ALA A 106 7.80 19.63 17.23
CA ALA A 106 7.20 20.37 16.11
C ALA A 106 5.65 20.40 16.16
N GLY A 107 5.04 19.94 17.26
CA GLY A 107 3.60 19.91 17.44
C GLY A 107 2.88 18.85 16.58
N GLN A 108 3.60 17.87 16.04
CA GLN A 108 3.02 16.77 15.28
C GLN A 108 2.92 15.52 16.16
N ARG A 109 1.84 14.76 16.03
CA ARG A 109 1.59 13.56 16.84
C ARG A 109 1.76 12.31 15.99
N TYR A 110 2.83 11.56 16.26
CA TYR A 110 3.09 10.26 15.66
C TYR A 110 1.97 9.25 15.96
N GLU A 111 1.55 8.48 14.95
CA GLU A 111 0.62 7.35 15.09
C GLU A 111 1.30 6.02 14.78
N GLY A 112 1.87 5.87 13.58
CA GLY A 112 2.45 4.62 13.07
C GLY A 112 3.51 4.84 11.99
N LEU A 113 4.19 3.76 11.61
CA LEU A 113 5.00 3.66 10.40
C LEU A 113 4.12 3.05 9.31
N GLU A 114 4.02 3.66 8.12
CA GLU A 114 2.98 3.27 7.15
C GLU A 114 3.50 2.71 5.82
N ALA A 115 4.78 2.82 5.54
CA ALA A 115 5.34 2.35 4.28
C ALA A 115 6.84 2.12 4.42
N MET A 116 7.37 1.23 3.58
CA MET A 116 8.79 0.93 3.52
C MET A 116 9.27 0.88 2.07
N LEU A 117 10.41 1.51 1.81
CA LEU A 117 11.17 1.32 0.57
C LEU A 117 12.61 0.95 0.93
N LEU A 118 13.11 -0.12 0.31
CA LEU A 118 14.51 -0.53 0.40
C LEU A 118 15.21 -0.22 -0.92
N VAL A 119 16.24 0.62 -0.85
CA VAL A 119 17.16 0.91 -1.96
C VAL A 119 18.54 0.45 -1.53
N GLN A 120 18.94 -0.75 -1.97
CA GLN A 120 20.14 -1.43 -1.49
C GLN A 120 20.07 -1.66 0.03
N ASP A 121 21.00 -1.07 0.79
CA ASP A 121 21.05 -1.07 2.26
C ASP A 121 20.34 0.14 2.88
N VAL A 122 19.90 1.13 2.09
CA VAL A 122 19.15 2.28 2.59
C VAL A 122 17.68 1.90 2.77
N VAL A 123 17.13 2.24 3.94
CA VAL A 123 15.70 2.11 4.21
C VAL A 123 15.05 3.48 4.34
N TYR A 124 13.93 3.63 3.67
CA TYR A 124 13.03 4.76 3.78
C TYR A 124 11.73 4.30 4.42
N LEU A 125 11.26 5.03 5.41
CA LEU A 125 9.99 4.74 6.10
C LEU A 125 9.11 5.99 6.09
N SER A 126 7.81 5.82 5.86
CA SER A 126 6.86 6.90 6.11
C SER A 126 6.32 6.79 7.54
N VAL A 127 5.79 7.91 8.03
CA VAL A 127 5.17 8.04 9.35
C VAL A 127 3.78 8.64 9.17
N GLU A 128 2.78 7.97 9.72
CA GLU A 128 1.48 8.58 9.95
C GLU A 128 1.51 9.47 11.19
N THR A 129 0.79 10.58 11.07
CA THR A 129 0.48 11.47 12.17
C THR A 129 -1.02 11.65 12.25
N ASP A 130 -1.51 12.05 13.43
CA ASP A 130 -2.96 12.23 13.63
C ASP A 130 -3.59 13.21 12.63
N THR A 131 -4.90 13.06 12.38
CA THR A 131 -5.61 13.88 11.38
C THR A 131 -5.38 15.40 11.54
N PRO A 132 -5.34 15.97 12.76
CA PRO A 132 -5.02 17.40 12.96
C PRO A 132 -3.58 17.80 12.63
N SER A 133 -2.62 16.87 12.63
CA SER A 133 -1.24 17.15 12.24
C SER A 133 -1.16 17.50 10.75
N SER A 134 -0.46 18.59 10.44
CA SER A 134 -0.36 19.14 9.08
C SER A 134 0.63 18.40 8.18
N THR A 135 1.50 17.58 8.78
CA THR A 135 2.55 16.85 8.06
C THR A 135 2.63 15.40 8.50
N CYS A 136 2.90 14.52 7.56
CA CYS A 136 3.53 13.23 7.80
C CYS A 136 5.05 13.39 7.70
N TYR A 137 5.79 12.30 7.92
CA TYR A 137 7.25 12.33 7.80
C TYR A 137 7.80 11.21 6.96
N LEU A 138 8.90 11.51 6.27
CA LEU A 138 9.80 10.52 5.69
C LEU A 138 11.02 10.39 6.61
N LEU A 139 11.36 9.16 6.94
CA LEU A 139 12.54 8.78 7.69
C LEU A 139 13.53 8.10 6.75
N LYS A 140 14.81 8.16 7.11
CA LYS A 140 15.91 7.49 6.41
C LYS A 140 16.73 6.70 7.42
N GLY A 141 17.22 5.55 7.02
CA GLY A 141 18.09 4.73 7.84
C GLY A 141 18.92 3.76 7.02
N GLN A 142 19.58 2.87 7.75
CA GLN A 142 20.39 1.80 7.20
C GLN A 142 19.88 0.44 7.67
N LEU A 143 19.64 -0.46 6.73
CA LEU A 143 19.36 -1.86 6.96
C LEU A 143 20.68 -2.59 7.19
N ARG A 144 20.86 -3.12 8.40
CA ARG A 144 22.00 -3.96 8.78
C ARG A 144 21.55 -5.41 8.90
N ALA A 145 22.51 -6.30 9.11
CA ALA A 145 22.23 -7.74 9.24
C ALA A 145 21.29 -8.08 10.42
N ASP A 146 21.32 -7.28 11.47
CA ASP A 146 20.65 -7.53 12.75
C ASP A 146 19.68 -6.43 13.20
N ALA A 147 19.63 -5.28 12.52
CA ALA A 147 18.77 -4.16 12.89
C ALA A 147 18.52 -3.20 11.72
N VAL A 148 17.49 -2.38 11.87
CA VAL A 148 17.37 -1.11 11.14
C VAL A 148 17.87 0.01 12.05
N VAL A 149 18.76 0.86 11.53
CA VAL A 149 19.31 2.00 12.26
C VAL A 149 18.86 3.28 11.56
N LEU A 150 17.90 3.99 12.15
CA LEU A 150 17.41 5.25 11.60
C LEU A 150 18.44 6.37 11.84
N ASP A 151 18.64 7.19 10.82
CA ASP A 151 19.43 8.42 10.92
C ASP A 151 18.63 9.45 11.70
N THR A 152 19.01 9.67 12.96
CA THR A 152 18.29 10.62 13.83
C THR A 152 18.49 12.07 13.41
N THR A 153 19.40 12.37 12.47
CA THR A 153 19.58 13.71 11.87
C THR A 153 18.68 13.94 10.66
N PHE A 154 18.16 12.87 10.07
CA PHE A 154 17.22 12.93 8.96
C PHE A 154 15.76 12.87 9.44
N LEU A 155 15.00 13.91 9.17
CA LEU A 155 13.56 13.95 9.41
C LEU A 155 12.94 14.92 8.41
N LEU A 156 12.33 14.39 7.35
CA LEU A 156 11.75 15.20 6.30
C LEU A 156 10.23 15.32 6.49
N PRO A 157 9.69 16.51 6.85
CA PRO A 157 8.25 16.71 6.88
C PRO A 157 7.67 16.73 5.46
N LEU A 158 6.57 16.03 5.27
CA LEU A 158 5.80 16.01 4.03
C LEU A 158 4.38 16.47 4.33
N ALA A 159 3.94 17.54 3.68
CA ALA A 159 2.62 18.10 3.94
C ALA A 159 1.50 17.15 3.51
N LYS A 160 0.44 17.06 4.34
CA LYS A 160 -0.78 16.35 3.99
C LYS A 160 -1.55 17.13 2.91
N PRO A 161 -2.35 16.44 2.07
CA PRO A 161 -3.21 17.10 1.13
C PRO A 161 -4.37 17.79 1.87
N LEU A 162 -4.84 18.91 1.34
CA LEU A 162 -5.97 19.67 1.88
C LEU A 162 -7.20 19.49 0.98
N ALA A 163 -8.37 19.53 1.60
CA ALA A 163 -9.65 19.64 0.91
C ALA A 163 -9.83 21.04 0.30
N ALA A 164 -10.92 21.25 -0.44
CA ALA A 164 -11.20 22.51 -1.12
C ALA A 164 -11.46 23.69 -0.16
N ASP A 165 -11.78 23.40 1.10
CA ASP A 165 -11.99 24.37 2.18
C ASP A 165 -10.74 24.52 3.09
N ASP A 166 -9.58 24.09 2.61
CA ASP A 166 -8.30 24.07 3.32
C ASP A 166 -8.26 23.17 4.58
N SER A 167 -9.28 22.34 4.81
CA SER A 167 -9.27 21.36 5.90
C SER A 167 -8.37 20.15 5.59
N HIS A 168 -7.85 19.49 6.63
CA HIS A 168 -7.10 18.26 6.49
C HIS A 168 -8.01 17.11 6.05
N ILE A 169 -7.57 16.41 5.01
CA ILE A 169 -8.25 15.22 4.52
C ILE A 169 -8.02 14.09 5.54
N TYR A 170 -9.11 13.47 5.97
CA TYR A 170 -9.06 12.30 6.86
C TYR A 170 -8.23 11.18 6.23
N ASN A 171 -7.30 10.62 7.02
CA ASN A 171 -6.50 9.45 6.65
C ASN A 171 -5.88 9.61 5.24
N ALA A 172 -5.08 10.67 5.10
CA ALA A 172 -4.36 11.00 3.88
C ALA A 172 -2.85 11.06 4.14
N GLY A 173 -2.36 10.08 4.91
CA GLY A 173 -0.94 9.83 5.12
C GLY A 173 -0.28 9.20 3.89
N PHE A 174 1.02 8.88 4.01
CA PHE A 174 1.77 8.21 2.96
C PHE A 174 1.88 6.72 3.26
N GLU A 175 1.09 5.89 2.59
CA GLU A 175 1.08 4.42 2.78
C GLU A 175 1.85 3.66 1.69
N ALA A 176 2.41 4.37 0.72
CA ALA A 176 3.15 3.72 -0.35
C ALA A 176 4.40 4.52 -0.74
N LEU A 177 5.54 3.83 -0.79
CA LEU A 177 6.82 4.37 -1.25
C LEU A 177 7.34 3.54 -2.43
N ALA A 178 7.86 4.20 -3.47
CA ALA A 178 8.48 3.54 -4.61
C ALA A 178 9.73 4.28 -5.09
N GLU A 179 10.57 3.62 -5.89
CA GLU A 179 11.69 4.25 -6.57
C GLU A 179 11.45 4.29 -8.09
N ALA A 180 11.69 5.44 -8.71
CA ALA A 180 11.64 5.64 -10.15
C ALA A 180 12.71 6.62 -10.62
N ASN A 181 13.60 6.20 -11.53
CA ASN A 181 14.63 7.05 -12.14
C ASN A 181 15.42 7.88 -11.09
N ASP A 182 15.97 7.21 -10.07
CA ASP A 182 16.68 7.83 -8.93
C ASP A 182 15.83 8.79 -8.05
N HIS A 183 14.50 8.75 -8.18
CA HIS A 183 13.59 9.50 -7.33
C HIS A 183 12.80 8.57 -6.43
N LEU A 184 12.63 8.98 -5.18
CA LEU A 184 11.66 8.40 -4.26
C LEU A 184 10.29 9.01 -4.58
N LEU A 185 9.30 8.16 -4.77
CA LEU A 185 7.89 8.52 -4.92
C LEU A 185 7.15 8.19 -3.62
N ALA A 186 6.40 9.14 -3.09
CA ALA A 186 5.55 8.95 -1.91
C ALA A 186 4.09 9.19 -2.27
N PHE A 187 3.30 8.12 -2.23
CA PHE A 187 1.89 8.10 -2.56
C PHE A 187 1.07 8.27 -1.30
N PHE A 188 0.02 9.10 -1.39
CA PHE A 188 -0.96 9.19 -0.32
C PHE A 188 -1.76 7.88 -0.24
N GLU A 189 -2.38 7.59 0.89
CA GLU A 189 -3.41 6.54 0.98
C GLU A 189 -4.60 6.92 0.08
N TYR A 190 -5.12 8.14 0.24
CA TYR A 190 -6.18 8.70 -0.59
C TYR A 190 -5.63 9.47 -1.80
N ASN A 191 -5.99 9.10 -3.03
CA ASN A 191 -5.54 9.76 -4.27
C ASN A 191 -6.70 10.20 -5.17
N SER A 192 -7.81 10.62 -4.55
CA SER A 192 -9.01 11.12 -5.25
C SER A 192 -9.44 12.51 -4.78
N PHE A 193 -8.49 13.43 -4.66
CA PHE A 193 -8.72 14.82 -4.28
C PHE A 193 -9.61 15.55 -5.31
N PRO A 194 -10.50 16.46 -4.87
CA PRO A 194 -11.39 17.23 -5.75
C PRO A 194 -10.67 18.13 -6.77
N ALA A 195 -9.46 18.61 -6.46
CA ALA A 195 -8.74 19.59 -7.27
C ALA A 195 -7.71 18.94 -8.22
N ARG A 196 -6.57 18.51 -7.68
CA ARG A 196 -5.48 17.90 -8.44
C ARG A 196 -4.86 16.77 -7.65
N ASN A 197 -4.79 15.60 -8.28
CA ASN A 197 -4.16 14.42 -7.72
C ASN A 197 -2.66 14.42 -8.05
N TYR A 198 -1.85 14.13 -7.05
CA TYR A 198 -0.41 14.09 -7.19
C TYR A 198 0.21 13.13 -6.17
N THR A 199 1.43 12.70 -6.49
CA THR A 199 2.35 11.97 -5.63
C THR A 199 3.53 12.90 -5.35
N TYR A 200 4.18 12.79 -4.20
CA TYR A 200 5.44 13.50 -4.00
C TYR A 200 6.58 12.75 -4.69
N TYR A 201 7.49 13.48 -5.33
CA TYR A 201 8.74 12.94 -5.82
C TYR A 201 9.92 13.71 -5.26
N LEU A 202 10.96 12.97 -4.89
CA LEU A 202 12.12 13.46 -4.16
C LEU A 202 13.38 12.91 -4.81
N ASP A 203 14.38 13.75 -5.09
CA ASP A 203 15.69 13.29 -5.57
C ASP A 203 16.38 12.47 -4.47
N ASN A 204 16.54 11.17 -4.71
CA ASN A 204 17.10 10.23 -3.72
C ASN A 204 18.59 10.50 -3.44
N LYS A 205 19.33 11.01 -4.43
CA LYS A 205 20.79 11.22 -4.33
C LYS A 205 21.17 12.39 -3.43
N ASN A 206 20.33 13.42 -3.42
CA ASN A 206 20.57 14.66 -2.67
C ASN A 206 19.53 14.89 -1.55
N LEU A 207 18.89 13.80 -1.10
CA LEU A 207 17.81 13.89 -0.13
C LEU A 207 18.32 14.31 1.25
N SER A 208 17.72 15.37 1.81
CA SER A 208 18.02 15.92 3.13
C SER A 208 16.74 16.32 3.86
N SER A 209 16.82 16.62 5.16
CA SER A 209 15.69 17.13 5.95
C SER A 209 15.13 18.47 5.45
N ALA A 210 15.86 19.18 4.59
CA ALA A 210 15.45 20.47 4.01
C ALA A 210 14.96 20.34 2.55
N SER A 211 14.93 19.13 1.99
CA SER A 211 14.51 18.91 0.60
C SER A 211 13.05 19.29 0.41
N ALA A 212 12.74 20.04 -0.65
CA ALA A 212 11.37 20.33 -1.04
C ALA A 212 10.86 19.23 -1.99
N PRO A 213 9.75 18.54 -1.69
CA PRO A 213 9.20 17.56 -2.59
C PRO A 213 8.61 18.24 -3.83
N GLY A 214 8.92 17.70 -5.01
CA GLY A 214 8.17 18.02 -6.21
C GLY A 214 6.83 17.29 -6.22
N LYS A 215 5.86 17.78 -6.99
CA LYS A 215 4.56 17.11 -7.20
C LYS A 215 4.51 16.49 -8.58
N LEU A 216 4.29 15.17 -8.62
CA LEU A 216 4.13 14.40 -9.85
C LEU A 216 2.64 14.11 -10.05
N PRO A 217 2.00 14.56 -11.14
CA PRO A 217 0.58 14.32 -11.36
C PRO A 217 0.25 12.83 -11.44
N ILE A 218 -0.84 12.42 -10.79
CA ILE A 218 -1.43 11.08 -10.93
C ILE A 218 -2.88 11.23 -11.40
N THR A 219 -3.35 10.32 -12.26
CA THR A 219 -4.78 10.23 -12.57
C THR A 219 -5.55 9.90 -11.30
N GLN A 220 -6.71 10.55 -11.09
CA GLN A 220 -7.59 10.28 -9.94
C GLN A 220 -7.76 8.78 -9.74
N LEU A 221 -7.44 8.28 -8.55
CA LEU A 221 -7.41 6.87 -8.23
C LEU A 221 -8.42 6.60 -7.11
N PRO A 222 -9.43 5.76 -7.35
CA PRO A 222 -10.46 5.47 -6.36
C PRO A 222 -9.94 4.49 -5.31
N PHE A 223 -10.54 4.54 -4.12
CA PHE A 223 -10.14 3.74 -2.97
C PHE A 223 -8.70 4.05 -2.52
N ARG A 224 -8.22 3.28 -1.56
CA ARG A 224 -6.92 3.50 -0.91
C ARG A 224 -5.79 2.85 -1.68
N ILE A 225 -4.60 3.43 -1.64
CA ILE A 225 -3.36 2.73 -1.92
C ILE A 225 -2.71 2.43 -0.59
N THR A 226 -2.56 1.15 -0.27
CA THR A 226 -2.06 0.69 1.03
C THR A 226 -0.64 0.13 0.98
N ASP A 227 -0.13 -0.22 -0.21
CA ASP A 227 1.30 -0.44 -0.47
C ASP A 227 1.54 -0.52 -1.99
N ILE A 228 2.80 -0.41 -2.41
CA ILE A 228 3.22 -0.46 -3.80
C ILE A 228 4.57 -1.16 -3.96
N THR A 229 4.74 -1.90 -5.06
CA THR A 229 6.00 -2.56 -5.40
C THR A 229 6.39 -2.31 -6.86
N ALA A 230 7.68 -2.25 -7.15
CA ALA A 230 8.16 -2.14 -8.53
C ALA A 230 7.90 -3.45 -9.28
N ALA A 231 7.21 -3.36 -10.42
CA ALA A 231 7.01 -4.48 -11.34
C ALA A 231 8.06 -4.49 -12.46
N SER A 232 8.42 -3.30 -12.95
CA SER A 232 9.54 -3.06 -13.87
C SER A 232 9.95 -1.59 -13.81
N LYS A 233 10.91 -1.17 -14.64
CA LYS A 233 11.23 0.25 -14.78
C LYS A 233 9.96 1.05 -15.09
N ASN A 234 9.71 2.10 -14.30
CA ASN A 234 8.55 3.00 -14.41
C ASN A 234 7.17 2.33 -14.31
N ARG A 235 7.09 1.07 -13.88
CA ARG A 235 5.83 0.35 -13.72
C ARG A 235 5.78 -0.31 -12.35
N PHE A 236 4.67 -0.11 -11.68
CA PHE A 236 4.46 -0.53 -10.31
C PHE A 236 3.18 -1.35 -10.21
N THR A 237 3.11 -2.19 -9.20
CA THR A 237 1.88 -2.86 -8.79
C THR A 237 1.50 -2.36 -7.41
N ALA A 238 0.29 -1.84 -7.29
CA ALA A 238 -0.23 -1.27 -6.05
C ALA A 238 -1.39 -2.11 -5.52
N LEU A 239 -1.48 -2.23 -4.20
CA LEU A 239 -2.71 -2.64 -3.54
C LEU A 239 -3.73 -1.52 -3.62
N ASN A 240 -4.98 -1.86 -3.94
CA ASN A 240 -6.06 -0.91 -3.97
C ASN A 240 -7.26 -1.44 -3.20
N PHE A 241 -7.53 -0.82 -2.05
CA PHE A 241 -8.46 -1.34 -1.06
C PHE A 241 -9.55 -0.34 -0.69
N PHE A 242 -10.79 -0.80 -0.76
CA PHE A 242 -11.95 -0.09 -0.22
C PHE A 242 -12.42 -0.79 1.05
N PHE A 243 -12.33 -0.07 2.16
CA PHE A 243 -13.01 -0.44 3.39
C PHE A 243 -14.39 0.22 3.43
N LYS A 244 -15.42 -0.57 3.72
CA LYS A 244 -16.82 -0.12 3.70
C LYS A 244 -17.18 0.88 4.81
N GLY A 245 -16.22 1.28 5.64
CA GLY A 245 -16.40 1.99 6.91
C GLY A 245 -17.39 3.16 6.88
N GLU A 246 -17.74 3.60 8.08
CA GLU A 246 -18.64 4.73 8.31
C GLU A 246 -17.84 5.96 8.79
N GLY A 247 -18.51 7.11 8.94
CA GLY A 247 -17.84 8.33 9.38
C GLY A 247 -16.77 8.81 8.38
N GLY A 248 -15.53 8.99 8.85
CA GLY A 248 -14.41 9.49 8.04
C GLY A 248 -14.06 8.61 6.84
N ASP A 249 -14.19 7.29 6.98
CA ASP A 249 -13.95 6.31 5.91
C ASP A 249 -14.88 6.49 4.69
N ALA A 250 -15.98 7.22 4.86
CA ALA A 250 -16.89 7.53 3.76
C ALA A 250 -16.21 8.33 2.64
N ILE A 251 -15.06 8.96 2.90
CA ILE A 251 -14.27 9.67 1.89
C ILE A 251 -13.78 8.76 0.76
N TYR A 252 -13.59 7.46 1.03
CA TYR A 252 -13.15 6.49 0.02
C TYR A 252 -14.27 6.01 -0.90
N ARG A 253 -15.51 6.42 -0.65
CA ARG A 253 -16.65 6.07 -1.52
C ARG A 253 -16.51 6.81 -2.83
N THR A 254 -16.70 6.08 -3.93
CA THR A 254 -16.60 6.64 -5.27
C THR A 254 -17.68 7.70 -5.52
N PRO A 255 -17.37 8.80 -6.22
CA PRO A 255 -18.37 9.77 -6.64
C PRO A 255 -19.49 9.12 -7.46
N ALA A 256 -20.69 9.71 -7.44
CA ALA A 256 -21.87 9.17 -8.14
C ALA A 256 -21.67 9.00 -9.67
N GLY A 257 -20.78 9.78 -10.28
CA GLY A 257 -20.44 9.69 -11.70
C GLY A 257 -19.48 8.54 -12.06
N ASP A 258 -18.81 7.93 -11.08
CA ASP A 258 -17.89 6.80 -11.30
C ASP A 258 -18.63 5.47 -11.13
N LEU A 259 -19.57 5.21 -12.05
CA LEU A 259 -20.39 3.99 -12.04
C LEU A 259 -19.54 2.70 -12.06
N PRO A 260 -18.44 2.58 -12.83
CA PRO A 260 -17.63 1.38 -12.85
C PRO A 260 -17.08 1.02 -11.47
N ASN A 261 -16.48 1.96 -10.74
CA ASN A 261 -15.94 1.66 -9.41
C ASN A 261 -17.04 1.58 -8.34
N ALA A 262 -18.12 2.35 -8.47
CA ALA A 262 -19.25 2.29 -7.53
C ALA A 262 -19.92 0.90 -7.50
N GLN A 263 -19.99 0.19 -8.63
CA GLN A 263 -20.55 -1.15 -8.72
C GLN A 263 -19.68 -2.21 -8.02
N LEU A 264 -18.37 -1.98 -7.90
CA LEU A 264 -17.45 -2.92 -7.23
C LEU A 264 -17.67 -2.96 -5.72
N ILE A 265 -18.06 -1.82 -5.13
CA ILE A 265 -18.16 -1.63 -3.69
C ILE A 265 -19.59 -1.64 -3.16
N ARG A 266 -20.58 -1.82 -4.04
CA ARG A 266 -21.99 -1.89 -3.66
C ARG A 266 -22.57 -3.28 -3.87
N ASP A 267 -23.57 -3.59 -3.08
CA ASP A 267 -24.51 -4.68 -3.29
C ASP A 267 -25.94 -4.23 -2.94
N GLY A 268 -26.92 -5.12 -3.06
CA GLY A 268 -28.32 -4.82 -2.75
C GLY A 268 -28.59 -4.46 -1.28
N GLN A 269 -27.60 -4.57 -0.39
CA GLN A 269 -27.70 -4.30 1.04
C GLN A 269 -26.86 -3.10 1.50
N GLY A 270 -26.00 -2.54 0.63
CA GLY A 270 -25.21 -1.36 0.93
C GLY A 270 -23.79 -1.42 0.37
N TYR A 271 -22.82 -1.03 1.18
CA TYR A 271 -21.39 -1.09 0.82
C TYR A 271 -20.74 -2.39 1.31
N LYS A 272 -19.86 -2.94 0.48
CA LYS A 272 -19.02 -4.11 0.78
C LYS A 272 -17.54 -3.78 0.60
N ASN A 273 -16.69 -4.44 1.37
CA ASN A 273 -15.24 -4.33 1.20
C ASN A 273 -14.83 -4.86 -0.18
N TYR A 274 -13.79 -4.27 -0.75
CA TYR A 274 -13.30 -4.63 -2.06
C TYR A 274 -11.79 -4.43 -2.15
N SER A 275 -11.07 -5.38 -2.72
CA SER A 275 -9.63 -5.25 -2.97
C SER A 275 -9.27 -5.72 -4.37
N ARG A 276 -8.32 -5.01 -4.99
CA ARG A 276 -7.72 -5.37 -6.27
C ARG A 276 -6.25 -4.96 -6.30
N LEU A 277 -5.53 -5.47 -7.29
CA LEU A 277 -4.25 -4.96 -7.73
C LEU A 277 -4.45 -3.97 -8.85
N LEU A 278 -3.64 -2.92 -8.86
CA LEU A 278 -3.51 -1.97 -9.97
C LEU A 278 -2.12 -2.08 -10.58
N THR A 279 -2.02 -1.84 -11.89
CA THR A 279 -0.77 -1.38 -12.48
C THR A 279 -0.75 0.14 -12.43
N ILE A 280 0.35 0.73 -11.95
CA ILE A 280 0.62 2.17 -12.04
C ILE A 280 1.83 2.36 -12.96
N GLU A 281 1.74 3.27 -13.91
CA GLU A 281 2.80 3.53 -14.90
C GLU A 281 3.16 5.00 -14.94
N LEU A 282 4.47 5.26 -14.90
CA LEU A 282 5.07 6.57 -15.10
C LEU A 282 5.46 6.76 -16.57
N SER A 283 4.70 7.59 -17.29
CA SER A 283 5.01 8.05 -18.65
C SER A 283 4.84 9.55 -18.74
N ASP A 284 5.71 10.23 -19.50
CA ASP A 284 5.61 11.67 -19.77
C ASP A 284 5.44 12.54 -18.51
N ASN A 285 6.18 12.19 -17.44
CA ASN A 285 6.10 12.85 -16.13
C ASN A 285 4.68 12.85 -15.52
N LYS A 286 3.93 11.78 -15.76
CA LYS A 286 2.60 11.55 -15.18
C LYS A 286 2.44 10.09 -14.81
N LEU A 287 1.76 9.86 -13.68
CA LEU A 287 1.33 8.55 -13.25
C LEU A 287 -0.08 8.26 -13.76
N THR A 288 -0.26 7.11 -14.37
CA THR A 288 -1.57 6.58 -14.80
C THR A 288 -1.76 5.19 -14.20
N TRP A 289 -3.01 4.72 -14.11
CA TRP A 289 -3.28 3.40 -13.55
C TRP A 289 -4.31 2.62 -14.36
N GLN A 290 -4.27 1.31 -14.23
CA GLN A 290 -5.27 0.38 -14.76
C GLN A 290 -5.48 -0.79 -13.78
N PRO A 291 -6.70 -1.35 -13.67
CA PRO A 291 -6.93 -2.58 -12.93
C PRO A 291 -6.05 -3.71 -13.47
N LEU A 292 -5.37 -4.42 -12.57
CA LEU A 292 -4.57 -5.59 -12.92
C LEU A 292 -5.37 -6.87 -12.65
N TRP A 293 -5.83 -7.03 -11.41
CA TRP A 293 -6.47 -8.27 -10.97
C TRP A 293 -7.31 -8.04 -9.72
N GLU A 294 -8.45 -8.72 -9.59
CA GLU A 294 -9.28 -8.65 -8.40
C GLU A 294 -9.04 -9.83 -7.47
N PHE A 295 -9.02 -9.58 -6.16
CA PHE A 295 -8.94 -10.68 -5.21
C PHE A 295 -10.23 -11.54 -5.27
N PRO A 296 -10.12 -12.88 -5.14
CA PRO A 296 -11.26 -13.74 -4.95
C PRO A 296 -12.11 -13.27 -3.77
N GLU A 297 -13.42 -13.48 -3.83
CA GLU A 297 -14.39 -12.95 -2.86
C GLU A 297 -13.98 -13.20 -1.40
N LYS A 298 -13.50 -14.41 -1.09
CA LYS A 298 -13.03 -14.78 0.26
C LYS A 298 -11.88 -13.93 0.80
N TYR A 299 -11.14 -13.20 -0.05
CA TYR A 299 -9.98 -12.37 0.31
C TYR A 299 -10.25 -10.86 0.16
N ARG A 300 -11.40 -10.45 -0.39
CA ARG A 300 -11.72 -9.03 -0.63
C ARG A 300 -11.87 -8.19 0.62
N GLY A 301 -12.15 -8.84 1.76
CA GLY A 301 -12.39 -8.18 3.04
C GLY A 301 -11.20 -8.12 3.99
N TYR A 302 -10.02 -8.61 3.58
CA TYR A 302 -8.80 -8.50 4.39
C TYR A 302 -8.24 -7.09 4.25
N ASN A 303 -7.75 -6.51 5.35
CA ASN A 303 -7.06 -5.21 5.32
C ASN A 303 -5.66 -5.39 4.75
N TRP A 304 -5.53 -5.47 3.43
CA TRP A 304 -4.25 -5.67 2.74
C TRP A 304 -3.41 -4.40 2.82
N GLU A 305 -2.22 -4.51 3.40
CA GLU A 305 -1.35 -3.37 3.77
C GLU A 305 0.12 -3.60 3.36
N GLY A 306 0.40 -4.66 2.61
CA GLY A 306 1.75 -4.87 2.10
C GLY A 306 1.84 -5.73 0.86
N ILE A 307 2.68 -5.35 -0.11
CA ILE A 307 2.91 -6.07 -1.38
C ILE A 307 4.39 -6.08 -1.77
N ALA A 308 4.90 -7.23 -2.21
CA ALA A 308 6.25 -7.34 -2.76
C ALA A 308 6.29 -8.23 -4.00
N ALA A 309 6.89 -7.74 -5.09
CA ALA A 309 7.07 -8.52 -6.31
C ALA A 309 8.05 -9.68 -6.10
N TYR A 310 7.70 -10.88 -6.58
CA TYR A 310 8.55 -12.05 -6.51
C TYR A 310 8.24 -13.10 -7.59
N LYS A 311 9.25 -13.45 -8.40
CA LYS A 311 9.17 -14.45 -9.49
C LYS A 311 7.97 -14.23 -10.43
N GLY A 312 7.72 -12.97 -10.80
CA GLY A 312 6.60 -12.55 -11.65
C GLY A 312 5.25 -12.50 -10.94
N GLY A 313 5.15 -12.99 -9.71
CA GLY A 313 3.99 -12.89 -8.83
C GLY A 313 4.20 -11.87 -7.72
N TYR A 314 3.36 -11.97 -6.68
CA TYR A 314 3.39 -11.03 -5.56
C TYR A 314 3.17 -11.73 -4.22
N PHE A 315 3.99 -11.40 -3.23
CA PHE A 315 3.59 -11.59 -1.85
C PHE A 315 2.64 -10.48 -1.43
N VAL A 316 1.59 -10.82 -0.69
CA VAL A 316 0.63 -9.85 -0.14
C VAL A 316 0.35 -10.20 1.31
N ILE A 317 0.39 -9.21 2.21
CA ILE A 317 0.11 -9.38 3.63
C ILE A 317 -1.02 -8.46 4.08
N ASN A 318 -1.89 -8.97 4.95
CA ASN A 318 -2.81 -8.10 5.65
C ASN A 318 -2.17 -7.58 6.94
N ASP A 319 -2.67 -6.45 7.39
CA ASP A 319 -2.35 -5.88 8.68
C ASP A 319 -2.93 -6.76 9.82
N LYS A 320 -3.97 -6.28 10.51
CA LYS A 320 -4.59 -6.95 11.63
C LYS A 320 -5.84 -7.72 11.23
N TYR A 321 -6.70 -7.09 10.42
CA TYR A 321 -8.08 -7.54 10.26
C TYR A 321 -8.25 -8.57 9.14
N THR A 322 -8.61 -9.80 9.54
CA THR A 322 -9.34 -10.75 8.69
C THR A 322 -10.85 -10.47 8.72
N PRO A 323 -11.65 -10.98 7.76
CA PRO A 323 -13.09 -10.72 7.70
C PRO A 323 -13.87 -11.12 8.96
N SER A 324 -13.35 -12.04 9.76
CA SER A 324 -13.94 -12.48 11.03
C SER A 324 -12.86 -12.79 12.07
N ARG A 325 -13.27 -12.76 13.35
CA ARG A 325 -12.45 -13.18 14.48
C ARG A 325 -12.32 -14.72 14.54
N PRO A 326 -11.25 -15.28 15.14
CA PRO A 326 -10.07 -14.57 15.65
C PRO A 326 -9.27 -13.96 14.50
N TYR A 327 -8.79 -12.73 14.70
CA TYR A 327 -7.96 -12.05 13.72
C TYR A 327 -6.58 -12.72 13.62
N GLN A 328 -5.99 -12.65 12.44
CA GLN A 328 -4.64 -13.16 12.19
C GLN A 328 -3.99 -12.40 11.04
N THR A 329 -2.67 -12.31 11.06
CA THR A 329 -1.91 -11.88 9.88
C THR A 329 -1.79 -13.07 8.93
N THR A 330 -2.14 -12.84 7.67
CA THR A 330 -2.11 -13.80 6.56
C THR A 330 -1.15 -13.29 5.50
N LEU A 331 -0.21 -14.15 5.09
CA LEU A 331 0.66 -13.92 3.94
C LEU A 331 0.17 -14.78 2.78
N LEU A 332 -0.09 -14.14 1.65
CA LEU A 332 -0.42 -14.78 0.39
C LEU A 332 0.77 -14.73 -0.56
N TYR A 333 0.89 -15.74 -1.43
CA TYR A 333 1.63 -15.64 -2.68
C TYR A 333 0.65 -15.74 -3.86
N LEU A 334 0.65 -14.71 -4.69
CA LEU A 334 -0.11 -14.61 -5.93
C LEU A 334 0.80 -15.10 -7.07
N GLN A 335 0.71 -16.39 -7.40
CA GLN A 335 1.53 -17.02 -8.41
C GLN A 335 0.95 -16.77 -9.81
N PRO A 336 1.73 -16.29 -10.80
CA PRO A 336 1.22 -16.11 -12.17
C PRO A 336 0.75 -17.44 -12.76
N VAL A 337 -0.40 -17.42 -13.42
CA VAL A 337 -0.83 -18.55 -14.25
C VAL A 337 0.03 -18.56 -15.52
N LYS A 338 0.55 -19.74 -15.87
CA LYS A 338 1.41 -19.94 -17.05
C LYS A 338 0.60 -20.06 -18.33
#